data_AF-A0A916J706-F1
#
_entry.id   AF-A0A916J706-F1
#
_cell.length_a   1.000
_cell.length_b   1.000
_cell.length_c   1.000
_cell.angle_alpha   90.00
_cell.angle_beta   90.00
_cell.angle_gamma   90.00
#
_symmetry.space_group_name_H-M   'P 1'
#
loop_
_entity.id
_entity.type
_entity.pdbx_description
1 polymer ?
#
loop_
_entity_poly.entity_id
_entity_poly.type
_entity_poly.pdbx_seq_one_letter_code
_entity_poly.pdbx_strand_id
1 'polypeptide(L)'
;MNDTDKTLVFLTNNTDLPARTIAELYRCRCQVELFFKWIKQHLRIKSFFGTSENAVKSQIWNAVSVYVLVAILKKRLNLSASLYEILQILSLTMFERTPLDQLLARIPPASDQPENPNQLILFN
;
A
#
# COMPACT_ATOMS: atom_id res chain seq x y z
N MET A 1 -4.59 14.64 -15.18
CA MET A 1 -3.79 15.35 -16.20
C MET A 1 -3.75 16.81 -15.79
N ASN A 2 -2.71 17.25 -15.11
CA ASN A 2 -2.16 18.61 -15.16
C ASN A 2 -0.94 18.67 -14.25
N ASP A 3 0.02 19.53 -14.62
CA ASP A 3 1.37 19.70 -14.07
C ASP A 3 2.45 18.73 -14.55
N THR A 4 2.81 18.80 -15.85
CA THR A 4 4.24 18.75 -16.27
C THR A 4 4.39 19.05 -17.76
N ASP A 5 4.88 20.24 -18.09
CA ASP A 5 5.53 20.53 -19.38
C ASP A 5 6.91 19.86 -19.42
N LYS A 6 6.95 18.53 -19.26
CA LYS A 6 8.18 17.73 -19.27
C LYS A 6 8.07 16.66 -20.33
N THR A 7 8.92 16.77 -21.33
CA THR A 7 9.12 15.72 -22.33
C THR A 7 9.79 14.51 -21.67
N LEU A 8 9.09 13.37 -21.67
CA LEU A 8 9.62 12.10 -21.19
C LEU A 8 10.16 11.30 -22.36
N VAL A 9 11.43 10.90 -22.28
CA VAL A 9 12.09 10.05 -23.28
C VAL A 9 12.22 8.64 -22.71
N PHE A 10 11.70 7.65 -23.45
CA PHE A 10 11.75 6.24 -23.07
C PHE A 10 12.59 5.47 -24.08
N LEU A 11 13.41 4.55 -23.60
CA LEU A 11 14.25 3.68 -24.44
C LEU A 11 13.76 2.23 -24.31
N THR A 12 13.52 1.57 -25.42
CA THR A 12 13.08 0.16 -25.44
C THR A 12 13.85 -0.61 -26.51
N ASN A 13 14.16 -1.87 -26.23
CA ASN A 13 14.66 -2.82 -27.22
C ASN A 13 13.52 -3.53 -27.98
N ASN A 14 12.28 -3.41 -27.50
CA ASN A 14 11.11 -3.98 -28.12
C ASN A 14 10.46 -2.94 -29.06
N THR A 15 10.54 -3.22 -30.37
CA THR A 15 9.98 -2.39 -31.45
C THR A 15 8.60 -2.84 -31.93
N ASP A 16 8.13 -4.00 -31.48
CA ASP A 16 6.86 -4.59 -31.90
C ASP A 16 5.67 -3.96 -31.15
N LEU A 17 5.93 -3.45 -29.94
CA LEU A 17 4.90 -2.82 -29.10
C LEU A 17 4.70 -1.34 -29.47
N PRO A 18 3.45 -0.85 -29.49
CA PRO A 18 3.18 0.57 -29.67
C PRO A 18 3.87 1.43 -28.61
N ALA A 19 4.35 2.62 -29.00
CA ALA A 19 5.02 3.56 -28.10
C ALA A 19 4.22 3.88 -26.83
N ARG A 20 2.89 3.96 -26.95
CA ARG A 20 1.98 4.13 -25.81
C ARG A 20 2.09 2.99 -24.80
N THR A 21 2.10 1.74 -25.26
CA THR A 21 2.23 0.56 -24.41
C THR A 21 3.57 0.57 -23.69
N ILE A 22 4.66 0.96 -24.38
CA ILE A 22 5.98 1.12 -23.77
C ILE A 22 5.94 2.17 -22.64
N ALA A 23 5.33 3.33 -22.87
CA ALA A 23 5.18 4.35 -21.84
C ALA A 23 4.34 3.86 -20.65
N GLU A 24 3.27 3.10 -20.89
CA GLU A 24 2.45 2.49 -19.85
C GLU A 24 3.24 1.44 -19.04
N LEU A 25 4.06 0.61 -19.68
CA LEU A 25 4.96 -0.33 -19.01
C LEU A 25 5.99 0.40 -18.11
N TYR A 26 6.57 1.49 -18.61
CA TYR A 26 7.45 2.34 -17.81
C TYR A 26 6.73 2.94 -16.60
N ARG A 27 5.47 3.36 -16.74
CA ARG A 27 4.65 3.80 -15.62
C ARG A 27 4.39 2.68 -14.61
N CYS A 28 4.06 1.47 -15.06
CA CYS A 28 3.89 0.31 -14.19
C CYS A 28 5.17 -0.03 -13.42
N ARG A 29 6.34 0.06 -14.08
CA ARG A 29 7.65 -0.09 -13.41
C ARG A 29 7.83 0.94 -12.29
N CYS A 30 7.50 2.20 -12.54
CA CYS A 30 7.55 3.24 -11.51
C CYS A 30 6.57 2.96 -10.35
N GLN A 31 5.39 2.38 -10.62
CA GLN A 31 4.46 1.98 -9.55
C GLN A 31 5.06 0.91 -8.62
N VAL A 32 5.84 -0.03 -9.16
CA VAL A 32 6.57 -1.03 -8.34
C VAL A 32 7.58 -0.34 -7.42
N GLU A 33 8.31 0.66 -7.93
CA GLU A 33 9.24 1.44 -7.10
C GLU A 33 8.50 2.21 -5.99
N LEU A 34 7.37 2.85 -6.31
CA LEU A 34 6.53 3.54 -5.32
C LEU A 34 5.99 2.55 -4.28
N PHE A 35 5.61 1.34 -4.67
CA PHE A 35 5.19 0.29 -3.75
C PHE A 35 6.31 -0.09 -2.78
N PHE A 36 7.53 -0.34 -3.26
CA PHE A 36 8.66 -0.64 -2.37
C PHE A 36 9.10 0.56 -1.53
N LYS A 37 8.99 1.79 -2.06
CA LYS A 37 9.21 3.02 -1.28
C LYS A 37 8.20 3.10 -0.13
N TRP A 38 6.92 2.83 -0.41
CA TRP A 38 5.86 2.81 0.59
C TRP A 38 6.10 1.72 1.64
N ILE A 39 6.46 0.50 1.24
CA ILE A 39 6.83 -0.58 2.19
C ILE A 39 7.96 -0.10 3.09
N LYS A 40 9.06 0.40 2.53
CA LYS A 40 10.21 0.87 3.32
C LYS A 40 9.84 2.00 4.30
N GLN A 41 8.91 2.88 3.93
CA GLN A 41 8.43 3.96 4.79
C GLN A 41 7.53 3.46 5.94
N HIS A 42 6.72 2.43 5.70
CA HIS A 42 5.75 1.93 6.67
C HIS A 42 6.25 0.74 7.48
N LEU A 43 7.32 0.09 7.01
CA LEU A 43 8.00 -1.00 7.70
C LEU A 43 8.76 -0.45 8.92
N ARG A 44 8.17 -0.60 10.10
CA ARG A 44 8.83 -0.29 11.38
C ARG A 44 9.32 -1.58 12.03
N ILE A 45 10.59 -1.92 11.81
CA ILE A 45 11.24 -3.00 12.56
C ILE A 45 11.54 -2.46 13.97
N LYS A 46 10.69 -2.81 14.95
CA LYS A 46 10.87 -2.38 16.35
C LYS A 46 12.04 -3.07 17.03
N SER A 47 12.29 -4.34 16.71
CA SER A 47 13.39 -5.13 17.23
C SER A 47 13.73 -6.26 16.27
N PHE A 48 14.99 -6.69 16.28
CA PHE A 48 15.42 -7.89 15.60
C PHE A 48 15.25 -9.08 16.53
N PHE A 49 14.60 -10.14 16.05
CA PHE A 49 14.41 -11.38 16.83
C PHE A 49 15.67 -12.26 16.83
N GLY A 50 16.63 -11.96 15.96
CA GLY A 50 17.96 -12.56 15.93
C GLY A 50 18.94 -11.60 15.26
N THR A 51 20.19 -11.62 15.69
CA THR A 51 21.23 -10.68 15.24
C THR A 51 22.11 -11.23 14.12
N SER A 52 21.97 -12.50 13.76
CA SER A 52 22.71 -13.07 12.63
C SER A 52 22.20 -12.49 11.31
N GLU A 53 23.10 -12.39 10.33
CA GLU A 53 22.76 -11.87 9.00
C GLU A 53 21.57 -12.61 8.37
N ASN A 54 21.53 -13.94 8.51
CA ASN A 54 20.45 -14.78 8.00
C ASN A 54 19.12 -14.53 8.74
N ALA A 55 19.16 -14.30 10.05
CA ALA A 55 17.96 -13.98 10.83
C ALA A 55 17.37 -12.63 10.40
N VAL A 56 18.23 -11.63 10.23
CA VAL A 56 17.83 -10.29 9.76
C VAL A 56 17.26 -10.35 8.34
N LYS A 57 17.95 -11.04 7.41
CA LYS A 57 17.45 -11.24 6.03
C LYS A 57 16.08 -11.92 6.03
N SER A 58 15.92 -12.99 6.81
CA SER A 58 14.66 -13.73 6.92
C SER A 58 13.54 -12.84 7.48
N GLN A 59 13.82 -12.01 8.49
CA GLN A 59 12.85 -11.09 9.07
C GLN A 59 12.37 -10.04 8.05
N ILE A 60 13.28 -9.51 7.24
CA ILE A 60 12.93 -8.56 6.16
C ILE A 60 12.07 -9.25 5.10
N TRP A 61 12.45 -10.44 4.63
CA TRP A 61 11.68 -11.20 3.64
C TRP A 61 10.28 -11.56 4.15
N ASN A 62 10.16 -11.97 5.40
CA ASN A 62 8.87 -12.24 6.03
C ASN A 62 8.00 -10.97 6.06
N ALA A 63 8.56 -9.83 6.47
CA ALA A 63 7.81 -8.58 6.50
C ALA A 63 7.32 -8.18 5.10
N VAL A 64 8.20 -8.19 4.09
CA VAL A 64 7.81 -7.91 2.69
C VAL A 64 6.70 -8.85 2.22
N SER A 65 6.78 -10.14 2.55
CA SER A 65 5.77 -11.14 2.19
C SER A 65 4.40 -10.81 2.79
N VAL A 66 4.34 -10.40 4.06
CA VAL A 66 3.09 -9.98 4.72
C VAL A 66 2.49 -8.75 4.02
N TYR A 67 3.29 -7.73 3.70
CA TYR A 67 2.80 -6.53 3.00
C TYR A 67 2.22 -6.87 1.61
N VAL A 68 2.87 -7.78 0.87
CA VAL A 68 2.36 -8.25 -0.43
C VAL A 68 1.05 -9.02 -0.25
N LEU A 69 0.96 -9.90 0.74
CA LEU A 69 -0.28 -10.63 1.05
C LEU A 69 -1.44 -9.69 1.36
N VAL A 70 -1.21 -8.65 2.16
CA VAL A 70 -2.23 -7.64 2.46
C VAL A 70 -2.65 -6.85 1.20
N ALA A 71 -1.70 -6.54 0.31
CA ALA A 71 -2.04 -5.90 -0.97
C ALA A 71 -2.89 -6.80 -1.88
N ILE A 72 -2.58 -8.10 -1.93
CA ILE A 72 -3.39 -9.08 -2.66
C ILE A 72 -4.78 -9.20 -2.03
N LEU A 73 -4.86 -9.26 -0.70
CA LEU A 73 -6.11 -9.32 0.05
C LEU A 73 -7.00 -8.12 -0.27
N LYS A 74 -6.45 -6.90 -0.17
CA LYS A 74 -7.15 -5.66 -0.54
C LYS A 74 -7.73 -5.74 -1.95
N LYS A 75 -6.93 -6.20 -2.91
CA LYS A 75 -7.34 -6.33 -4.31
C LYS A 75 -8.43 -7.39 -4.50
N ARG A 76 -8.33 -8.53 -3.83
CA ARG A 76 -9.31 -9.63 -3.93
C ARG A 76 -10.66 -9.30 -3.30
N LEU A 77 -10.65 -8.59 -2.17
CA LEU A 77 -11.85 -8.19 -1.46
C LEU A 77 -12.39 -6.80 -1.89
N ASN A 78 -11.72 -6.15 -2.84
CA ASN A 78 -12.07 -4.82 -3.35
C ASN A 78 -12.31 -3.77 -2.25
N LEU A 79 -11.44 -3.76 -1.23
CA LEU A 79 -11.60 -2.90 -0.06
C LEU A 79 -11.21 -1.45 -0.40
N SER A 80 -12.05 -0.50 0.01
CA SER A 80 -11.77 0.94 -0.08
C SER A 80 -10.68 1.41 0.88
N ALA A 81 -10.49 0.68 1.98
CA ALA A 81 -9.51 0.97 3.02
C ALA A 81 -8.07 1.04 2.49
N SER A 82 -7.26 1.93 3.04
CA SER A 82 -5.81 1.98 2.79
C SER A 82 -5.11 0.71 3.28
N LEU A 83 -3.94 0.40 2.72
CA LEU A 83 -3.14 -0.76 3.19
C LEU A 83 -2.75 -0.63 4.66
N TYR A 84 -2.54 0.60 5.13
CA TYR A 84 -2.20 0.88 6.51
C TYR A 84 -3.34 0.53 7.47
N GLU A 85 -4.58 0.93 7.16
CA GLU A 85 -5.77 0.61 7.96
C GLU A 85 -5.99 -0.90 8.03
N ILE A 86 -5.85 -1.60 6.91
CA ILE A 86 -5.98 -3.07 6.86
C ILE A 86 -4.93 -3.73 7.75
N LEU A 87 -3.67 -3.27 7.70
CA LEU A 87 -2.61 -3.78 8.58
C LEU A 87 -2.87 -3.49 10.05
N GLN A 88 -3.41 -2.31 10.37
CA GLN A 88 -3.72 -1.94 11.75
C GLN A 88 -4.85 -2.80 12.33
N ILE A 89 -5.93 -3.01 11.56
CA ILE A 89 -7.02 -3.91 11.95
C ILE A 89 -6.49 -5.32 12.15
N LEU A 90 -5.78 -5.86 11.15
CA LEU A 90 -5.16 -7.19 11.25
C LEU A 90 -4.29 -7.32 12.49
N SER A 91 -3.47 -6.30 12.80
CA SER A 91 -2.59 -6.30 13.98
C SER A 91 -3.35 -6.33 15.31
N LEU A 92 -4.54 -5.74 15.38
CA LEU A 92 -5.40 -5.72 16.58
C LEU A 92 -6.20 -7.03 16.72
N THR A 93 -6.52 -7.67 15.61
CA THR A 93 -7.38 -8.85 15.55
C THR A 93 -6.63 -10.14 15.27
N MET A 94 -5.29 -10.13 15.31
CA MET A 94 -4.42 -11.29 15.02
C MET A 94 -4.83 -12.57 15.77
N PHE A 95 -5.39 -12.40 16.96
CA PHE A 95 -5.77 -13.49 17.87
C PHE A 95 -7.27 -13.76 17.90
N GLU A 96 -8.07 -13.01 17.15
CA GLU A 96 -9.51 -13.20 17.07
C GLU A 96 -9.86 -14.29 16.05
N ARG A 97 -10.78 -15.18 16.41
CA ARG A 97 -11.35 -16.17 15.49
C ARG A 97 -12.53 -15.59 14.71
N THR A 98 -12.29 -14.51 13.98
CA THR A 98 -13.29 -13.91 13.09
C THR A 98 -12.88 -14.12 11.64
N PRO A 99 -13.81 -14.54 10.75
CA PRO A 99 -13.49 -14.67 9.34
C PRO A 99 -13.21 -13.28 8.73
N LEU A 100 -12.22 -13.24 7.85
CA LEU A 100 -11.54 -12.02 7.41
C LEU A 100 -12.43 -11.09 6.59
N ASP A 101 -13.36 -11.67 5.84
CA ASP A 101 -14.41 -10.98 5.09
C ASP A 101 -15.33 -10.17 6.01
N GLN A 102 -15.79 -10.77 7.12
CA GLN A 102 -16.66 -10.08 8.08
C GLN A 102 -15.93 -8.97 8.82
N LEU A 103 -14.66 -9.20 9.16
CA LEU A 103 -13.84 -8.23 9.86
C LEU A 103 -13.60 -6.98 8.99
N LEU A 104 -13.26 -7.18 7.72
CA LEU A 104 -12.93 -6.09 6.81
C LEU A 104 -14.16 -5.42 6.20
N ALA A 105 -15.32 -6.08 6.17
CA ALA A 105 -16.60 -5.47 5.80
C ALA A 105 -17.09 -4.40 6.79
N ARG A 106 -16.59 -4.41 8.03
CA ARG A 106 -16.88 -3.37 9.04
C ARG A 106 -16.16 -2.04 8.76
N ILE A 107 -15.24 -2.01 7.81
CA ILE A 107 -14.56 -0.76 7.44
C ILE A 107 -15.59 0.10 6.69
N PRO A 108 -16.01 1.25 7.25
CA PRO A 108 -16.87 2.15 6.48
C PRO A 108 -16.10 2.56 5.22
N PRO A 109 -16.75 2.62 4.04
CA PRO A 109 -16.12 3.25 2.89
C PRO A 109 -15.71 4.66 3.33
N ALA A 110 -14.47 5.05 3.02
CA ALA A 110 -13.97 6.39 3.29
C ALA A 110 -15.02 7.38 2.77
N SER A 111 -15.72 8.00 3.69
CA SER A 111 -16.83 8.87 3.36
C SER A 111 -16.22 10.16 2.84
N ASP A 112 -16.23 10.35 1.51
CA ASP A 112 -16.17 11.68 0.89
C ASP A 112 -17.46 12.42 1.26
N GLN A 113 -17.57 12.83 2.53
CA GLN A 113 -18.55 13.81 2.96
C GLN A 113 -17.78 15.12 3.12
N PRO A 114 -18.22 16.23 2.52
CA PRO A 114 -17.68 17.54 2.87
C PRO A 114 -17.90 17.70 4.36
N GLU A 115 -16.81 17.79 5.11
CA GLU A 115 -16.85 18.14 6.53
C GLU A 115 -17.67 19.42 6.67
N ASN A 116 -18.90 19.29 7.17
CA ASN A 116 -19.72 20.42 7.54
C ASN A 116 -19.16 20.91 8.88
N PRO A 117 -18.44 22.05 8.94
CA PRO A 117 -17.74 22.45 10.14
C PRO A 117 -18.73 23.17 11.07
N ASN A 118 -19.71 22.43 11.60
CA ASN A 118 -20.49 22.87 12.77
C ASN A 118 -19.74 22.55 14.07
N GLN A 119 -18.41 22.68 14.06
CA GLN A 119 -17.63 22.63 15.30
C GLN A 119 -17.82 23.96 16.04
N LEU A 120 -18.57 23.89 17.15
CA LEU A 120 -18.65 24.96 18.14
C LEU A 120 -17.23 25.31 18.61
N ILE A 121 -16.85 26.59 18.48
CA ILE A 121 -15.63 27.13 19.07
C ILE A 121 -15.76 27.02 20.58
N LEU A 122 -14.94 26.14 21.18
CA LEU A 122 -14.97 25.87 22.61
C LEU A 122 -13.82 26.55 23.35
N PHE A 123 -13.52 27.83 23.07
CA PHE A 123 -12.74 28.67 23.97
C PHE A 123 -13.16 30.14 23.80
N ASN A 124 -13.54 30.76 24.92
CA ASN A 124 -13.69 32.20 25.12
C ASN A 124 -12.54 32.65 26.02
#